data_AF-A0A7H8S417-F1
#
_entry.id   AF-A0A7H8S417-F1
#
_cell.length_a   1.000
_cell.length_b   1.000
_cell.length_c   1.000
_cell.angle_alpha   90.00
_cell.angle_beta   90.00
_cell.angle_gamma   90.00
#
_symmetry.space_group_name_H-M   'P 1'
#
loop_
_entity.id
_entity.type
_entity.pdbx_description
1 polymer ?
#
loop_
_entity_poly.entity_id
_entity_poly.type
_entity_poly.pdbx_seq_one_letter_code
_entity_poly.pdbx_strand_id
1 'polypeptide(L)'
;MIYLISSGLLIRLPENIRIICTQLYEDEMAEMETPDGHNRADVQARLGELHAEIDRLNGIPDQMEKDFLNELNTTLKNAYLMPAKLRDTAHLFLESRQSDFKVGLFGSKKKTEEERHKRENDFLTGLQQNIETSVQWRLRDKLLNLLHDYGLYNQELTQQIQNISITYDSESLKALIKPGATVNGDYVLHYTEDVSHDVKKTYKQEVLKLMDSVHDEMTRKIAEESAAYESERDKLEQIHKQQETQESLKNKLQEQIHKVDAALAEPQPDTDIWALIKENLAAKQGSVTQAASFPVRETIEPDITETNDQPAEKPVYPVQTILHDLEKTTDTISDLPGFRSIIDDLKRKHDRLNNRTYTIALFGAFSAGKSSLANALIGEHIFAIGAKPTTAVTLIAFIR
;
A
#
# COMPACT_ATOMS: atom_id res chain seq x y z
N MET A 1 64.23 26.13 -10.04
CA MET A 1 64.08 27.17 -9.00
C MET A 1 62.60 27.47 -8.92
N ILE A 2 61.87 26.79 -8.02
CA ILE A 2 61.73 27.22 -6.62
C ILE A 2 61.23 28.66 -6.63
N TYR A 3 59.90 28.85 -6.67
CA TYR A 3 59.15 29.99 -6.10
C TYR A 3 57.70 29.95 -6.64
N LEU A 4 57.00 28.84 -6.39
CA LEU A 4 55.53 28.79 -6.36
C LEU A 4 55.03 27.59 -5.54
N ILE A 5 55.88 27.05 -4.66
CA ILE A 5 55.53 26.06 -3.62
C ILE A 5 55.34 26.79 -2.28
N SER A 6 54.73 27.98 -2.35
CA SER A 6 54.48 28.84 -1.20
C SER A 6 53.10 29.44 -1.35
N SER A 7 52.10 28.61 -1.11
CA SER A 7 50.76 29.01 -0.67
C SER A 7 49.95 27.74 -0.56
N GLY A 8 49.21 27.58 0.54
CA GLY A 8 48.34 26.42 0.78
C GLY A 8 47.22 26.22 -0.26
N LEU A 9 47.33 26.75 -1.47
CA LEU A 9 46.39 26.65 -2.57
C LEU A 9 46.33 25.23 -3.18
N LEU A 10 47.47 24.55 -3.29
CA LEU A 10 47.55 23.18 -3.83
C LEU A 10 47.07 22.11 -2.84
N ILE A 11 47.13 22.41 -1.53
CA ILE A 11 46.56 21.55 -0.48
C ILE A 11 45.06 21.87 -0.29
N ARG A 12 44.66 23.14 -0.44
CA ARG A 12 43.25 23.56 -0.32
C ARG A 12 42.39 23.29 -1.55
N LEU A 13 42.95 23.11 -2.74
CA LEU A 13 42.19 22.73 -3.95
C LEU A 13 41.46 21.37 -3.79
N PRO A 14 42.16 20.30 -3.38
CA PRO A 14 41.53 19.03 -2.96
C PRO A 14 40.42 19.22 -1.94
N GLU A 15 40.74 19.98 -0.89
CA GLU A 15 39.88 20.17 0.28
C GLU A 15 38.63 20.97 -0.10
N ASN A 16 38.76 22.00 -0.92
CA ASN A 16 37.66 22.81 -1.42
C ASN A 16 36.76 22.04 -2.39
N ILE A 17 37.31 21.20 -3.27
CA ILE A 17 36.49 20.35 -4.16
C ILE A 17 35.72 19.32 -3.33
N ARG A 18 36.35 18.71 -2.32
CA ARG A 18 35.69 17.80 -1.39
C ARG A 18 34.56 18.49 -0.62
N ILE A 19 34.79 19.73 -0.17
CA ILE A 19 33.77 20.56 0.49
C ILE A 19 32.62 20.87 -0.47
N ILE A 20 32.89 21.24 -1.72
CA ILE A 20 31.84 21.52 -2.73
C ILE A 20 31.02 20.26 -3.02
N CYS A 21 31.66 19.11 -3.24
CA CYS A 21 30.94 17.84 -3.44
C CYS A 21 30.08 17.46 -2.23
N THR A 22 30.59 17.69 -1.02
CA THR A 22 29.86 17.40 0.23
C THR A 22 28.69 18.36 0.41
N GLN A 23 28.85 19.65 0.09
CA GLN A 23 27.78 20.66 0.17
C GLN A 23 26.67 20.42 -0.85
N LEU A 24 27.01 20.05 -2.08
CA LEU A 24 26.00 19.68 -3.10
C LEU A 24 25.17 18.46 -2.64
N TYR A 25 25.79 17.51 -1.95
CA TYR A 25 25.08 16.38 -1.35
C TYR A 25 24.23 16.79 -0.13
N GLU A 26 24.75 17.65 0.75
CA GLU A 26 23.98 18.16 1.89
C GLU A 26 22.75 18.94 1.44
N ASP A 27 22.86 19.71 0.35
CA ASP A 27 21.73 20.43 -0.26
C ASP A 27 20.70 19.46 -0.87
N GLU A 28 21.12 18.43 -1.63
CA GLU A 28 20.21 17.39 -2.14
C GLU A 28 19.56 16.56 -1.01
N MET A 29 20.28 16.30 0.08
CA MET A 29 19.76 15.56 1.24
C MET A 29 18.81 16.39 2.10
N ALA A 30 19.02 17.71 2.19
CA ALA A 30 18.13 18.63 2.91
C ALA A 30 16.77 18.78 2.22
N GLU A 31 16.71 18.61 0.89
CA GLU A 31 15.44 18.52 0.14
C GLU A 31 14.70 17.19 0.37
N MET A 32 15.37 16.17 0.92
CA MET A 32 14.84 14.83 1.19
C MET A 32 14.61 14.55 2.68
N GLU A 33 14.36 15.57 3.51
CA GLU A 33 14.12 15.41 4.95
C GLU A 33 13.11 14.28 5.23
N THR A 34 13.61 13.22 5.86
CA THR A 34 12.82 12.09 6.33
C THR A 34 12.40 12.37 7.77
N PRO A 35 11.09 12.48 8.05
CA PRO A 35 10.62 12.37 9.41
C PRO A 35 10.78 10.90 9.84
N ASP A 36 11.47 10.72 10.96
CA ASP A 36 11.66 9.48 11.71
C ASP A 36 12.81 8.53 11.31
N GLY A 37 13.72 8.36 12.28
CA GLY A 37 14.83 7.41 12.27
C GLY A 37 14.42 5.95 12.41
N HIS A 38 13.55 5.46 11.53
CA HIS A 38 13.24 4.03 11.41
C HIS A 38 14.45 3.28 10.83
N ASN A 39 14.93 2.27 11.55
CA ASN A 39 15.98 1.37 11.07
C ASN A 39 15.50 0.61 9.82
N ARG A 40 16.31 0.61 8.76
CA ARG A 40 15.98 -0.02 7.46
C ARG A 40 15.60 -1.50 7.60
N ALA A 41 16.30 -2.23 8.46
CA ALA A 41 16.00 -3.65 8.69
C ALA A 41 14.59 -3.85 9.28
N ASP A 42 14.17 -2.94 10.17
CA ASP A 42 12.86 -3.01 10.82
C ASP A 42 11.74 -2.64 9.84
N VAL A 43 11.97 -1.64 8.97
CA VAL A 43 11.04 -1.28 7.89
C VAL A 43 10.84 -2.45 6.93
N GLN A 44 11.93 -3.09 6.49
CA GLN A 44 11.87 -4.22 5.56
C GLN A 44 11.19 -5.44 6.19
N ALA A 45 11.47 -5.73 7.47
CA ALA A 45 10.80 -6.81 8.19
C ALA A 45 9.29 -6.57 8.28
N ARG A 46 8.89 -5.34 8.66
CA ARG A 46 7.47 -4.97 8.78
C ARG A 46 6.74 -4.99 7.43
N LEU A 47 7.39 -4.54 6.36
CA LEU A 47 6.84 -4.66 5.00
C LEU A 47 6.57 -6.13 4.63
N GLY A 48 7.51 -7.03 4.94
CA GLY A 48 7.32 -8.47 4.72
C GLY A 48 6.13 -9.06 5.49
N GLU A 49 5.93 -8.65 6.74
CA GLU A 49 4.76 -9.04 7.54
C GLU A 49 3.46 -8.52 6.92
N LEU A 50 3.43 -7.25 6.50
CA LEU A 50 2.26 -6.63 5.89
C LEU A 50 1.89 -7.27 4.55
N HIS A 51 2.88 -7.54 3.69
CA HIS A 51 2.66 -8.25 2.43
C HIS A 51 2.09 -9.66 2.68
N ALA A 52 2.66 -10.41 3.63
CA ALA A 52 2.17 -11.74 3.97
C ALA A 52 0.71 -11.72 4.49
N GLU A 53 0.34 -10.72 5.30
CA GLU A 53 -1.01 -10.61 5.84
C GLU A 53 -2.03 -10.17 4.76
N ILE A 54 -1.66 -9.23 3.89
CA ILE A 54 -2.48 -8.83 2.75
C ILE A 54 -2.67 -10.01 1.78
N ASP A 55 -1.61 -10.74 1.47
CA ASP A 55 -1.67 -11.94 0.62
C ASP A 55 -2.54 -13.03 1.25
N ARG A 56 -2.45 -13.22 2.57
CA ARG A 56 -3.31 -14.14 3.31
C ARG A 56 -4.78 -13.76 3.17
N LEU A 57 -5.13 -12.49 3.38
CA LEU A 57 -6.49 -11.98 3.26
C LEU A 57 -7.02 -12.12 1.82
N ASN A 58 -6.20 -11.78 0.83
CA ASN A 58 -6.55 -11.88 -0.60
C ASN A 58 -6.71 -13.34 -1.07
N GLY A 59 -6.13 -14.32 -0.37
CA GLY A 59 -6.32 -15.74 -0.65
C GLY A 59 -7.62 -16.34 -0.08
N ILE A 60 -8.31 -15.64 0.82
CA ILE A 60 -9.55 -16.15 1.46
C ILE A 60 -10.69 -16.37 0.46
N PRO A 61 -10.99 -15.48 -0.52
CA PRO A 61 -12.07 -15.67 -1.48
C PRO A 61 -11.93 -16.95 -2.31
N ASP A 62 -10.72 -17.23 -2.80
CA ASP A 62 -10.44 -18.44 -3.60
C ASP A 62 -10.64 -19.71 -2.79
N GLN A 63 -10.28 -19.70 -1.51
CA GLN A 63 -10.48 -20.85 -0.62
C GLN A 63 -11.97 -21.02 -0.29
N MET A 64 -12.68 -19.91 -0.05
CA MET A 64 -14.11 -19.91 0.19
C MET A 64 -14.89 -20.48 -0.99
N GLU A 65 -14.57 -20.08 -2.22
CA GLU A 65 -15.20 -20.60 -3.43
C GLU A 65 -15.01 -22.13 -3.55
N LYS A 66 -13.79 -22.61 -3.29
CA LYS A 66 -13.49 -24.06 -3.31
C LYS A 66 -14.32 -24.80 -2.26
N ASP A 67 -14.39 -24.28 -1.04
CA ASP A 67 -15.14 -24.89 0.05
C ASP A 67 -16.65 -24.87 -0.24
N PHE A 68 -17.17 -23.77 -0.81
CA PHE A 68 -18.56 -23.64 -1.25
C PHE A 68 -18.92 -24.68 -2.32
N LEU A 69 -18.10 -24.77 -3.36
CA LEU A 69 -18.30 -25.75 -4.44
C LEU A 69 -18.20 -27.18 -3.91
N ASN A 70 -17.28 -27.44 -2.99
CA ASN A 70 -17.15 -28.75 -2.37
C ASN A 70 -18.38 -29.10 -1.52
N GLU A 71 -18.85 -28.20 -0.67
CA GLU A 71 -20.02 -28.41 0.18
C GLU A 71 -21.29 -28.59 -0.66
N LEU A 72 -21.46 -27.80 -1.72
CA LEU A 72 -22.54 -27.94 -2.70
C LEU A 72 -22.52 -29.32 -3.36
N ASN A 73 -21.38 -29.70 -3.95
CA ASN A 73 -21.28 -30.95 -4.70
C ASN A 73 -21.43 -32.17 -3.79
N THR A 74 -20.84 -32.16 -2.58
CA THR A 74 -20.94 -33.26 -1.62
C THR A 74 -22.34 -33.41 -1.06
N THR A 75 -23.02 -32.29 -0.73
CA THR A 75 -24.41 -32.29 -0.26
C THR A 75 -25.35 -32.86 -1.32
N LEU A 76 -25.24 -32.40 -2.57
CA LEU A 76 -26.06 -32.91 -3.67
C LEU A 76 -25.74 -34.39 -4.00
N LYS A 77 -24.47 -34.79 -3.96
CA LYS A 77 -24.07 -36.19 -4.17
C LYS A 77 -24.72 -37.10 -3.13
N ASN A 78 -24.67 -36.73 -1.86
CA ASN A 78 -25.17 -37.52 -0.74
C ASN A 78 -26.70 -37.48 -0.56
N ALA A 79 -27.39 -36.56 -1.23
CA ALA A 79 -28.85 -36.49 -1.18
C ALA A 79 -29.50 -37.72 -1.82
N TYR A 80 -30.27 -38.46 -1.01
CA TYR A 80 -31.04 -39.63 -1.44
C TYR A 80 -32.45 -39.22 -1.87
N LEU A 81 -32.65 -39.06 -3.18
CA LEU A 81 -33.88 -38.52 -3.75
C LEU A 81 -34.98 -39.56 -4.02
N MET A 82 -34.65 -40.85 -4.09
CA MET A 82 -35.56 -41.90 -4.56
C MET A 82 -35.73 -43.08 -3.59
N PRO A 83 -36.41 -42.87 -2.43
CA PRO A 83 -36.80 -43.94 -1.52
C PRO A 83 -37.69 -45.00 -2.18
N ALA A 84 -37.69 -46.22 -1.64
CA ALA A 84 -38.46 -47.36 -2.18
C ALA A 84 -39.93 -47.02 -2.48
N LYS A 85 -40.64 -46.45 -1.50
CA LYS A 85 -42.05 -46.05 -1.65
C LYS A 85 -42.25 -45.03 -2.78
N LEU A 86 -41.30 -44.11 -2.99
CA LEU A 86 -41.36 -43.13 -4.06
C LEU A 86 -41.09 -43.78 -5.42
N ARG A 87 -40.16 -44.75 -5.49
CA ARG A 87 -39.93 -45.54 -6.71
C ARG A 87 -41.18 -46.34 -7.12
N ASP A 88 -41.95 -46.85 -6.17
CA ASP A 88 -43.22 -47.53 -6.47
C ASP A 88 -44.21 -46.57 -7.15
N THR A 89 -44.32 -45.33 -6.67
CA THR A 89 -45.16 -44.31 -7.32
C THR A 89 -44.61 -43.89 -8.69
N ALA A 90 -43.29 -43.85 -8.87
CA ALA A 90 -42.66 -43.61 -10.16
C ALA A 90 -43.00 -44.72 -11.17
N HIS A 91 -42.98 -45.98 -10.73
CA HIS A 91 -43.40 -47.12 -11.56
C HIS A 91 -44.84 -46.97 -12.03
N LEU A 92 -45.77 -46.66 -11.11
CA LEU A 92 -47.18 -46.43 -11.45
C LEU A 92 -47.37 -45.26 -12.41
N PHE A 93 -46.63 -44.18 -12.22
CA PHE A 93 -46.61 -43.03 -13.12
C PHE A 93 -46.16 -43.42 -14.53
N LEU A 94 -45.03 -44.12 -14.66
CA LEU A 94 -44.50 -44.57 -15.96
C LEU A 94 -45.46 -45.53 -16.66
N GLU A 95 -46.05 -46.48 -15.94
CA GLU A 95 -47.07 -47.39 -16.47
C GLU A 95 -48.27 -46.60 -17.04
N SER A 96 -48.72 -45.55 -16.34
CA SER A 96 -49.83 -44.71 -16.79
C SER A 96 -49.58 -43.99 -18.13
N ARG A 97 -48.30 -43.82 -18.48
CA ARG A 97 -47.86 -43.13 -19.71
C ARG A 97 -47.69 -44.06 -20.90
N GLN A 98 -47.80 -45.38 -20.73
CA GLN A 98 -47.75 -46.30 -21.86
C GLN A 98 -48.98 -46.12 -22.78
N SER A 99 -48.79 -46.39 -24.07
CA SER A 99 -49.81 -46.15 -25.11
C SER A 99 -51.01 -47.08 -25.00
N ASP A 100 -50.82 -48.25 -24.38
CA ASP A 100 -51.82 -49.29 -24.14
C ASP A 100 -52.54 -49.16 -22.78
N PHE A 101 -52.13 -48.21 -21.92
CA PHE A 101 -52.72 -47.99 -20.60
C PHE A 101 -54.20 -47.59 -20.65
N LYS A 102 -55.05 -48.36 -19.97
CA LYS A 102 -56.51 -48.12 -19.83
C LYS A 102 -57.01 -48.60 -18.47
N VAL A 103 -58.00 -47.91 -17.90
CA VAL A 103 -58.59 -48.27 -16.60
C VAL A 103 -60.00 -48.85 -16.77
N GLY A 104 -60.19 -50.14 -16.42
CA GLY A 104 -61.47 -50.85 -16.42
C GLY A 104 -61.82 -51.61 -17.72
N LEU A 105 -62.74 -52.60 -17.64
CA LEU A 105 -63.09 -53.52 -18.74
C LEU A 105 -63.64 -52.84 -20.02
N PHE A 106 -64.09 -51.59 -19.92
CA PHE A 106 -64.61 -50.78 -21.04
C PHE A 106 -64.09 -49.32 -20.99
N GLY A 107 -62.84 -49.14 -20.52
CA GLY A 107 -62.22 -47.87 -20.12
C GLY A 107 -62.79 -46.61 -20.76
N SER A 108 -63.54 -45.82 -19.97
CA SER A 108 -63.93 -44.48 -20.43
C SER A 108 -62.66 -43.63 -20.50
N LYS A 109 -62.50 -42.89 -21.61
CA LYS A 109 -61.36 -41.97 -21.82
C LYS A 109 -61.16 -41.06 -20.60
N LYS A 110 -62.28 -40.58 -20.02
CA LYS A 110 -62.30 -39.75 -18.82
C LYS A 110 -61.66 -40.43 -17.60
N LYS A 111 -62.04 -41.69 -17.28
CA LYS A 111 -61.48 -42.41 -16.13
C LYS A 111 -60.00 -42.74 -16.29
N THR A 112 -59.56 -42.99 -17.53
CA THR A 112 -58.14 -43.26 -17.82
C THR A 112 -57.30 -41.99 -17.63
N GLU A 113 -57.80 -40.83 -18.07
CA GLU A 113 -57.11 -39.55 -17.88
C GLU A 113 -57.10 -39.09 -16.42
N GLU A 114 -58.20 -39.30 -15.68
CA GLU A 114 -58.25 -39.03 -14.24
C GLU A 114 -57.20 -39.86 -13.47
N GLU A 115 -57.07 -41.16 -13.77
CA GLU A 115 -56.07 -42.02 -13.11
C GLU A 115 -54.63 -41.64 -13.51
N ARG A 116 -54.43 -41.22 -14.77
CA ARG A 116 -53.15 -40.68 -15.26
C ARG A 116 -52.72 -39.46 -14.47
N HIS A 117 -53.61 -38.49 -14.30
CA HIS A 117 -53.36 -37.29 -13.51
C HIS A 117 -53.12 -37.61 -12.04
N LYS A 118 -53.87 -38.56 -11.47
CA LYS A 118 -53.69 -38.98 -10.08
C LYS A 118 -52.29 -39.56 -9.84
N ARG A 119 -51.87 -40.54 -10.63
CA ARG A 119 -50.54 -41.18 -10.48
C ARG A 119 -49.39 -40.20 -10.70
N GLU A 120 -49.56 -39.27 -11.64
CA GLU A 120 -48.63 -38.17 -11.89
C GLU A 120 -48.51 -37.23 -10.68
N ASN A 121 -49.64 -36.83 -10.10
CA ASN A 121 -49.65 -35.97 -8.92
C ASN A 121 -49.11 -36.67 -7.67
N ASP A 122 -49.41 -37.95 -7.48
CA ASP A 122 -48.91 -38.76 -6.36
C ASP A 122 -47.37 -38.84 -6.40
N PHE A 123 -46.80 -39.11 -7.58
CA PHE A 123 -45.35 -39.14 -7.76
C PHE A 123 -44.72 -37.75 -7.60
N LEU A 124 -45.29 -36.72 -8.24
CA LEU A 124 -44.76 -35.36 -8.20
C LEU A 124 -44.77 -34.80 -6.77
N THR A 125 -45.87 -34.97 -6.03
CA THR A 125 -45.99 -34.49 -4.64
C THR A 125 -45.00 -35.20 -3.74
N GLY A 126 -44.88 -36.53 -3.85
CA GLY A 126 -43.92 -37.31 -3.06
C GLY A 126 -42.47 -36.93 -3.38
N LEU A 127 -42.17 -36.64 -4.64
CA LEU A 127 -40.86 -36.17 -5.09
C LEU A 127 -40.55 -34.80 -4.50
N GLN A 128 -41.46 -33.82 -4.62
CA GLN A 128 -41.26 -32.47 -4.08
C GLN A 128 -41.01 -32.48 -2.57
N GLN A 129 -41.76 -33.28 -1.81
CA GLN A 129 -41.53 -33.46 -0.36
C GLN A 129 -40.16 -34.05 -0.06
N ASN A 130 -39.72 -35.04 -0.85
CA ASN A 130 -38.41 -35.65 -0.64
C ASN A 130 -37.26 -34.74 -1.08
N ILE A 131 -37.45 -33.93 -2.12
CA ILE A 131 -36.52 -32.87 -2.53
C ILE A 131 -36.35 -31.86 -1.41
N GLU A 132 -37.44 -31.38 -0.82
CA GLU A 132 -37.42 -30.40 0.25
C GLU A 132 -36.60 -30.90 1.44
N THR A 133 -36.90 -32.11 1.92
CA THR A 133 -36.27 -32.70 3.11
C THR A 133 -34.84 -33.19 2.87
N SER A 134 -34.56 -33.80 1.71
CA SER A 134 -33.27 -34.44 1.43
C SER A 134 -32.25 -33.52 0.75
N VAL A 135 -32.69 -32.46 0.08
CA VAL A 135 -31.83 -31.49 -0.60
C VAL A 135 -31.97 -30.11 0.01
N GLN A 136 -33.16 -29.51 -0.07
CA GLN A 136 -33.36 -28.08 0.21
C GLN A 136 -32.91 -27.70 1.63
N TRP A 137 -33.44 -28.38 2.65
CA TRP A 137 -33.11 -28.09 4.05
C TRP A 137 -31.63 -28.32 4.36
N ARG A 138 -31.06 -29.43 3.88
CA ARG A 138 -29.64 -29.76 4.12
C ARG A 138 -28.71 -28.76 3.46
N LEU A 139 -29.02 -28.38 2.22
CA LEU A 139 -28.20 -27.42 1.48
C LEU A 139 -28.23 -26.05 2.15
N ARG A 140 -29.41 -25.57 2.57
CA ARG A 140 -29.54 -24.32 3.32
C ARG A 140 -28.71 -24.33 4.60
N ASP A 141 -28.85 -25.38 5.41
CA ASP A 141 -28.10 -25.54 6.67
C ASP A 141 -26.59 -25.52 6.43
N LYS A 142 -26.10 -26.30 5.46
CA LYS A 142 -24.67 -26.36 5.14
C LYS A 142 -24.10 -25.04 4.62
N LEU A 143 -24.84 -24.35 3.75
CA LEU A 143 -24.41 -23.06 3.23
C LEU A 143 -24.40 -21.98 4.32
N LEU A 144 -25.39 -21.97 5.22
CA LEU A 144 -25.42 -21.03 6.35
C LEU A 144 -24.23 -21.26 7.29
N ASN A 145 -23.91 -22.52 7.62
CA ASN A 145 -22.76 -22.86 8.44
C ASN A 145 -21.44 -22.44 7.76
N LEU A 146 -21.33 -22.66 6.44
CA LEU A 146 -20.15 -22.21 5.69
C LEU A 146 -19.99 -20.68 5.73
N LEU A 147 -21.06 -19.92 5.50
CA LEU A 147 -20.99 -18.45 5.60
C LEU A 147 -20.60 -18.00 7.02
N HIS A 148 -21.10 -18.69 8.04
CA HIS A 148 -20.73 -18.43 9.43
C HIS A 148 -19.23 -18.67 9.68
N ASP A 149 -18.66 -19.75 9.16
CA ASP A 149 -17.23 -20.08 9.33
C ASP A 149 -16.29 -19.04 8.71
N TYR A 150 -16.72 -18.39 7.63
CA TYR A 150 -16.03 -17.26 7.00
C TYR A 150 -16.40 -15.89 7.62
N GLY A 151 -17.26 -15.89 8.65
CA GLY A 151 -17.72 -14.70 9.35
C GLY A 151 -18.52 -13.74 8.46
N LEU A 152 -19.30 -14.28 7.52
CA LEU A 152 -20.18 -13.52 6.62
C LEU A 152 -21.58 -13.44 7.23
N TYR A 153 -21.78 -12.47 8.12
CA TYR A 153 -23.05 -12.22 8.80
C TYR A 153 -23.88 -11.17 8.06
N ASN A 154 -24.48 -11.55 6.93
CA ASN A 154 -25.35 -10.66 6.15
C ASN A 154 -26.80 -11.19 6.11
N GLN A 155 -27.77 -10.33 6.46
CA GLN A 155 -29.21 -10.61 6.41
C GLN A 155 -29.69 -10.93 4.98
N GLU A 156 -29.18 -10.22 3.98
CA GLU A 156 -29.50 -10.44 2.57
C GLU A 156 -29.05 -11.82 2.10
N LEU A 157 -27.77 -12.19 2.33
CA LEU A 157 -27.26 -13.53 1.99
C LEU A 157 -28.04 -14.63 2.72
N THR A 158 -28.34 -14.41 4.00
CA THR A 158 -29.14 -15.35 4.80
C THR A 158 -30.53 -15.54 4.17
N GLN A 159 -31.18 -14.45 3.75
CA GLN A 159 -32.49 -14.50 3.11
C GLN A 159 -32.43 -15.14 1.72
N GLN A 160 -31.40 -14.85 0.93
CA GLN A 160 -31.17 -15.50 -0.36
C GLN A 160 -31.03 -17.02 -0.19
N ILE A 161 -30.23 -17.48 0.78
CA ILE A 161 -30.10 -18.91 1.11
C ILE A 161 -31.44 -19.50 1.54
N GLN A 162 -32.16 -18.84 2.45
CA GLN A 162 -33.47 -19.31 2.91
C GLN A 162 -34.53 -19.36 1.81
N ASN A 163 -34.35 -18.63 0.71
CA ASN A 163 -35.24 -18.64 -0.45
C ASN A 163 -34.83 -19.65 -1.53
N ILE A 164 -33.65 -20.29 -1.42
CA ILE A 164 -33.21 -21.31 -2.38
C ILE A 164 -34.25 -22.41 -2.49
N SER A 165 -34.86 -22.52 -3.66
CA SER A 165 -35.85 -23.53 -4.00
C SER A 165 -35.86 -23.71 -5.51
N ILE A 166 -36.31 -24.87 -5.98
CA ILE A 166 -36.52 -25.11 -7.40
C ILE A 166 -37.99 -25.41 -7.66
N THR A 167 -38.51 -24.91 -8.76
CA THR A 167 -39.80 -25.35 -9.28
C THR A 167 -39.56 -26.61 -10.11
N TYR A 168 -40.02 -27.76 -9.59
CA TYR A 168 -39.98 -29.03 -10.31
C TYR A 168 -41.41 -29.47 -10.61
N ASP A 169 -41.76 -29.54 -11.88
CA ASP A 169 -43.14 -29.73 -12.33
C ASP A 169 -43.35 -31.02 -13.12
N SER A 170 -44.58 -31.24 -13.56
CA SER A 170 -44.95 -32.43 -14.34
C SER A 170 -44.27 -32.47 -15.71
N GLU A 171 -44.07 -31.32 -16.35
CA GLU A 171 -43.41 -31.26 -17.66
C GLU A 171 -41.93 -31.67 -17.55
N SER A 172 -41.26 -31.30 -16.46
CA SER A 172 -39.91 -31.74 -16.11
C SER A 172 -39.83 -33.28 -16.03
N LEU A 173 -40.82 -33.92 -15.38
CA LEU A 173 -40.90 -35.39 -15.29
C LEU A 173 -41.11 -36.06 -16.65
N LYS A 174 -42.01 -35.50 -17.47
CA LYS A 174 -42.34 -36.05 -18.79
C LYS A 174 -41.19 -35.91 -19.78
N ALA A 175 -40.42 -34.83 -19.69
CA ALA A 175 -39.26 -34.59 -20.55
C ALA A 175 -38.17 -35.68 -20.42
N LEU A 176 -38.11 -36.36 -19.27
CA LEU A 176 -37.16 -37.44 -19.01
C LEU A 176 -37.64 -38.83 -19.47
N ILE A 177 -38.89 -38.95 -19.93
CA ILE A 177 -39.44 -40.23 -20.42
C ILE A 177 -38.89 -40.52 -21.81
N LYS A 178 -38.26 -41.67 -21.99
CA LYS A 178 -37.72 -42.09 -23.29
C LYS A 178 -38.84 -42.70 -24.16
N PRO A 179 -39.13 -42.14 -25.36
CA PRO A 179 -40.19 -42.65 -26.22
C PRO A 179 -39.97 -44.12 -26.59
N GLY A 180 -41.02 -44.94 -26.49
CA GLY A 180 -40.96 -46.36 -26.87
C GLY A 180 -40.32 -47.30 -25.85
N ALA A 181 -39.91 -46.81 -24.67
CA ALA A 181 -39.43 -47.68 -23.60
C ALA A 181 -40.58 -48.52 -23.00
N THR A 182 -40.33 -49.82 -22.82
CA THR A 182 -41.24 -50.69 -22.07
C THR A 182 -40.96 -50.51 -20.57
N VAL A 183 -42.00 -50.28 -19.77
CA VAL A 183 -41.87 -50.12 -18.32
C VAL A 183 -41.54 -51.46 -17.70
N ASN A 184 -40.28 -51.64 -17.31
CA ASN A 184 -39.78 -52.77 -16.54
C ASN A 184 -38.95 -52.23 -15.35
N GLY A 185 -38.52 -53.12 -14.44
CA GLY A 185 -37.76 -52.73 -13.25
C GLY A 185 -36.49 -51.93 -13.57
N ASP A 186 -35.74 -52.34 -14.59
CA ASP A 186 -34.50 -51.66 -15.00
C ASP A 186 -34.76 -50.26 -15.56
N TYR A 187 -35.84 -50.10 -16.35
CA TYR A 187 -36.25 -48.81 -16.88
C TYR A 187 -36.69 -47.85 -15.75
N VAL A 188 -37.45 -48.36 -14.77
CA VAL A 188 -37.83 -47.54 -13.60
C VAL A 188 -36.58 -47.09 -12.83
N LEU A 189 -35.60 -47.96 -12.63
CA LEU A 189 -34.35 -47.60 -11.98
C LEU A 189 -33.64 -46.46 -12.73
N HIS A 190 -33.39 -46.64 -14.02
CA HIS A 190 -32.72 -45.62 -14.84
C HIS A 190 -33.50 -44.31 -14.93
N TYR A 191 -34.83 -44.36 -15.06
CA TYR A 191 -35.65 -43.15 -15.04
C TYR A 191 -35.53 -42.40 -13.71
N THR A 192 -35.59 -43.12 -12.58
CA THR A 192 -35.45 -42.48 -11.25
C THR A 192 -34.04 -41.93 -10.98
N GLU A 193 -33.01 -42.52 -11.60
CA GLU A 193 -31.65 -41.97 -11.62
C GLU A 193 -31.57 -40.69 -12.46
N ASP A 194 -32.16 -40.69 -13.66
CA ASP A 194 -32.23 -39.53 -14.56
C ASP A 194 -32.96 -38.35 -13.86
N VAL A 195 -34.10 -38.61 -13.20
CA VAL A 195 -34.81 -37.61 -12.36
C VAL A 195 -33.94 -37.10 -11.23
N SER A 196 -33.22 -37.99 -10.53
CA SER A 196 -32.33 -37.59 -9.43
C SER A 196 -31.18 -36.70 -9.91
N HIS A 197 -30.60 -37.00 -11.08
CA HIS A 197 -29.55 -36.18 -11.67
C HIS A 197 -30.06 -34.82 -12.13
N ASP A 198 -31.23 -34.78 -12.75
CA ASP A 198 -31.85 -33.54 -13.23
C ASP A 198 -32.16 -32.58 -12.07
N VAL A 199 -32.78 -33.08 -10.99
CA VAL A 199 -33.00 -32.31 -9.76
C VAL A 199 -31.69 -31.74 -9.19
N LYS A 200 -30.65 -32.59 -9.07
CA LYS A 200 -29.34 -32.16 -8.54
C LYS A 200 -28.70 -31.09 -9.42
N LYS A 201 -28.81 -31.23 -10.74
CA LYS A 201 -28.29 -30.26 -11.71
C LYS A 201 -29.01 -28.93 -11.58
N THR A 202 -30.34 -28.94 -11.48
CA THR A 202 -31.14 -27.72 -11.34
C THR A 202 -30.84 -26.99 -10.03
N TYR A 203 -30.72 -27.72 -8.91
CA TYR A 203 -30.27 -27.12 -7.65
C TYR A 203 -28.87 -26.52 -7.74
N LYS A 204 -27.94 -27.24 -8.37
CA LYS A 204 -26.57 -26.73 -8.56
C LYS A 204 -26.58 -25.41 -9.31
N GLN A 205 -27.36 -25.31 -10.39
CA GLN A 205 -27.50 -24.07 -11.15
C GLN A 205 -28.13 -22.95 -10.33
N GLU A 206 -29.15 -23.24 -9.53
CA GLU A 206 -29.80 -22.24 -8.69
C GLU A 206 -28.86 -21.71 -7.60
N VAL A 207 -28.13 -22.59 -6.92
CA VAL A 207 -27.23 -22.21 -5.83
C VAL A 207 -25.99 -21.47 -6.34
N LEU A 208 -25.49 -21.78 -7.54
CA LEU A 208 -24.37 -21.04 -8.11
C LEU A 208 -24.68 -19.57 -8.37
N LYS A 209 -25.95 -19.17 -8.51
CA LYS A 209 -26.34 -17.75 -8.63
C LYS A 209 -26.03 -16.94 -7.35
N LEU A 210 -25.91 -17.61 -6.21
CA LEU A 210 -25.56 -16.99 -4.93
C LEU A 210 -24.07 -16.59 -4.88
N MET A 211 -23.22 -17.18 -5.72
CA MET A 211 -21.78 -16.98 -5.62
C MET A 211 -21.36 -15.53 -5.83
N ASP A 212 -21.99 -14.82 -6.76
CA ASP A 212 -21.67 -13.42 -7.02
C ASP A 212 -21.92 -12.56 -5.76
N SER A 213 -23.07 -12.72 -5.11
CA SER A 213 -23.40 -11.98 -3.88
C SER A 213 -22.47 -12.33 -2.71
N VAL A 214 -22.06 -13.60 -2.60
CA VAL A 214 -21.10 -14.04 -1.58
C VAL A 214 -19.72 -13.45 -1.85
N HIS A 215 -19.28 -13.43 -3.10
CA HIS A 215 -18.00 -12.86 -3.51
C HIS A 215 -17.96 -11.34 -3.26
N ASP A 216 -19.04 -10.63 -3.58
CA ASP A 216 -19.16 -9.19 -3.33
C ASP A 216 -19.08 -8.85 -1.83
N GLU A 217 -19.76 -9.61 -0.98
CA GLU A 217 -19.69 -9.43 0.47
C GLU A 217 -18.29 -9.75 1.02
N MET A 218 -17.68 -10.82 0.55
CA MET A 218 -16.33 -11.21 0.96
C MET A 218 -15.29 -10.16 0.55
N THR A 219 -15.38 -9.66 -0.68
CA THR A 219 -14.49 -8.61 -1.21
C THR A 219 -14.61 -7.33 -0.38
N ARG A 220 -15.83 -6.94 -0.03
CA ARG A 220 -16.07 -5.77 0.82
C ARG A 220 -15.43 -5.94 2.20
N LYS A 221 -15.66 -7.09 2.85
CA LYS A 221 -15.09 -7.41 4.15
C LYS A 221 -13.55 -7.40 4.12
N ILE A 222 -12.95 -8.02 3.09
CA ILE A 222 -11.50 -8.03 2.93
C ILE A 222 -10.96 -6.62 2.75
N ALA A 223 -11.59 -5.80 1.90
CA ALA A 223 -11.17 -4.42 1.71
C ALA A 223 -11.24 -3.59 3.01
N GLU A 224 -12.25 -3.82 3.84
CA GLU A 224 -12.36 -3.18 5.16
C GLU A 224 -11.27 -3.65 6.13
N GLU A 225 -10.98 -4.96 6.16
CA GLU A 225 -9.93 -5.54 7.01
C GLU A 225 -8.51 -5.18 6.51
N SER A 226 -8.29 -5.08 5.21
CA SER A 226 -6.99 -4.81 4.59
C SER A 226 -6.64 -3.31 4.53
N ALA A 227 -7.62 -2.41 4.61
CA ALA A 227 -7.41 -0.97 4.46
C ALA A 227 -6.33 -0.40 5.39
N ALA A 228 -6.29 -0.84 6.65
CA ALA A 228 -5.28 -0.38 7.60
C ALA A 228 -3.88 -0.90 7.25
N TYR A 229 -3.78 -2.18 6.86
CA TYR A 229 -2.51 -2.80 6.45
C TYR A 229 -1.98 -2.20 5.15
N GLU A 230 -2.85 -1.93 4.17
CA GLU A 230 -2.49 -1.28 2.91
C GLU A 230 -2.01 0.15 3.15
N SER A 231 -2.68 0.92 4.01
CA SER A 231 -2.23 2.26 4.37
C SER A 231 -0.88 2.27 5.08
N GLU A 232 -0.63 1.28 5.96
CA GLU A 232 0.67 1.12 6.63
C GLU A 232 1.76 0.71 5.63
N ARG A 233 1.48 -0.25 4.75
CA ARG A 233 2.38 -0.71 3.69
C ARG A 233 2.79 0.45 2.80
N ASP A 234 1.85 1.25 2.30
CA ASP A 234 2.14 2.34 1.37
C ASP A 234 3.08 3.40 1.99
N LYS A 235 2.91 3.69 3.28
CA LYS A 235 3.82 4.59 4.02
C LYS A 235 5.22 4.00 4.15
N LEU A 236 5.30 2.73 4.55
CA LEU A 236 6.59 2.06 4.71
C LEU A 236 7.31 1.85 3.37
N GLU A 237 6.59 1.61 2.28
CA GLU A 237 7.15 1.53 0.92
C GLU A 237 7.73 2.88 0.47
N GLN A 238 7.07 3.99 0.80
CA GLN A 238 7.61 5.33 0.54
C GLN A 238 8.90 5.57 1.32
N ILE A 239 8.92 5.24 2.61
CA ILE A 239 10.13 5.35 3.45
C ILE A 239 11.24 4.47 2.91
N HIS A 240 10.96 3.21 2.58
CA HIS A 240 11.94 2.28 2.02
C HIS A 240 12.55 2.81 0.72
N LYS A 241 11.72 3.33 -0.19
CA LYS A 241 12.17 3.92 -1.46
C LYS A 241 13.04 5.15 -1.25
N GLN A 242 12.71 6.00 -0.27
CA GLN A 242 13.53 7.15 0.10
C GLN A 242 14.89 6.69 0.64
N GLN A 243 14.91 5.69 1.53
CA GLN A 243 16.15 5.12 2.08
C GLN A 243 17.05 4.52 0.98
N GLU A 244 16.49 3.82 0.00
CA GLU A 244 17.24 3.30 -1.15
C GLU A 244 17.83 4.42 -2.01
N THR A 245 17.06 5.50 -2.21
CA THR A 245 17.51 6.66 -2.99
C THR A 245 18.67 7.36 -2.28
N GLN A 246 18.55 7.60 -0.97
CA GLN A 246 19.60 8.20 -0.14
C GLN A 246 20.88 7.36 -0.14
N GLU A 247 20.77 6.03 -0.03
CA GLU A 247 21.92 5.14 -0.10
C GLU A 247 22.60 5.19 -1.47
N SER A 248 21.81 5.20 -2.56
CA SER A 248 22.35 5.30 -3.92
C SER A 248 23.10 6.63 -4.15
N LEU A 249 22.58 7.74 -3.61
CA LEU A 249 23.22 9.05 -3.69
C LEU A 249 24.51 9.09 -2.88
N LYS A 250 24.50 8.53 -1.66
CA LYS A 250 25.69 8.41 -0.82
C LYS A 250 26.80 7.61 -1.51
N ASN A 251 26.44 6.49 -2.15
CA ASN A 251 27.39 5.66 -2.89
C ASN A 251 27.95 6.40 -4.10
N LYS A 252 27.11 7.13 -4.85
CA LYS A 252 27.56 8.00 -5.96
C LYS A 252 28.51 9.09 -5.47
N LEU A 253 28.19 9.75 -4.36
CA LEU A 253 29.07 10.78 -3.79
C LEU A 253 30.43 10.19 -3.42
N GLN A 254 30.46 9.04 -2.74
CA GLN A 254 31.71 8.36 -2.39
C GLN A 254 32.52 8.00 -3.64
N GLU A 255 31.86 7.55 -4.71
CA GLU A 255 32.53 7.28 -5.99
C GLU A 255 33.15 8.56 -6.58
N GLN A 256 32.43 9.69 -6.56
CA GLN A 256 32.94 10.96 -7.06
C GLN A 256 34.11 11.49 -6.22
N ILE A 257 34.01 11.40 -4.89
CA ILE A 257 35.11 11.76 -3.98
C ILE A 257 36.33 10.89 -4.28
N HIS A 258 36.16 9.58 -4.46
CA HIS A 258 37.26 8.68 -4.79
C HIS A 258 37.90 9.02 -6.15
N LYS A 259 37.12 9.42 -7.16
CA LYS A 259 37.65 9.90 -8.46
C LYS A 259 38.48 11.16 -8.31
N VAL A 260 38.01 12.11 -7.50
CA VAL A 260 38.75 13.34 -7.19
C VAL A 260 40.05 13.01 -6.46
N ASP A 261 39.99 12.18 -5.41
CA ASP A 261 41.18 11.76 -4.64
C ASP A 261 42.20 11.03 -5.53
N ALA A 262 41.75 10.14 -6.41
CA ALA A 262 42.62 9.43 -7.35
C ALA A 262 43.29 10.38 -8.36
N ALA A 263 42.54 11.33 -8.94
CA ALA A 263 43.08 12.32 -9.87
C ALA A 263 44.09 13.29 -9.22
N LEU A 264 43.97 13.51 -7.91
CA LEU A 264 44.87 14.34 -7.13
C LEU A 264 46.12 13.58 -6.64
N ALA A 265 46.00 12.28 -6.37
CA ALA A 265 47.11 11.41 -5.98
C ALA A 265 48.05 11.11 -7.14
N GLU A 266 47.51 10.92 -8.35
CA GLU A 266 48.29 10.76 -9.59
C GLU A 266 47.85 11.78 -10.64
N PRO A 267 48.37 13.02 -10.60
CA PRO A 267 48.03 14.02 -11.59
C PRO A 267 48.65 13.64 -12.95
N GLN A 268 47.85 13.01 -13.81
CA GLN A 268 48.10 12.92 -15.25
C GLN A 268 47.08 13.81 -15.96
N PRO A 269 47.30 15.14 -16.03
CA PRO A 269 46.35 16.02 -16.67
C PRO A 269 46.42 15.75 -18.17
N ASP A 270 45.27 15.46 -18.75
CA ASP A 270 45.14 15.32 -20.20
C ASP A 270 45.58 16.62 -20.89
N THR A 271 46.07 16.50 -22.13
CA THR A 271 46.62 17.61 -22.92
C THR A 271 45.62 18.77 -23.05
N ASP A 272 44.32 18.44 -23.09
CA ASP A 272 43.21 19.38 -23.18
C ASP A 272 42.97 20.14 -21.86
N ILE A 273 43.20 19.49 -20.71
CA ILE A 273 43.11 20.14 -19.39
C ILE A 273 44.27 21.14 -19.24
N TRP A 274 45.46 20.82 -19.72
CA TRP A 274 46.58 21.76 -19.77
C TRP A 274 46.34 22.94 -20.69
N ALA A 275 45.68 22.72 -21.83
CA ALA A 275 45.28 23.79 -22.74
C ALA A 275 44.26 24.73 -22.08
N LEU A 276 43.24 24.17 -21.41
CA LEU A 276 42.21 24.93 -20.70
C LEU A 276 42.79 25.72 -19.50
N ILE A 277 43.73 25.13 -18.77
CA ILE A 277 44.45 25.80 -17.67
C ILE A 277 45.30 26.96 -18.21
N LYS A 278 46.03 26.75 -19.32
CA LYS A 278 46.81 27.81 -19.96
C LYS A 278 45.93 28.93 -20.51
N GLU A 279 44.80 28.60 -21.11
CA GLU A 279 43.83 29.56 -21.62
C GLU A 279 43.24 30.41 -20.49
N ASN A 280 42.86 29.80 -19.36
CA ASN A 280 42.35 30.53 -18.20
C ASN A 280 43.42 31.34 -17.47
N LEU A 281 44.68 30.87 -17.42
CA LEU A 281 45.81 31.64 -16.90
C LEU A 281 46.15 32.84 -17.79
N ALA A 282 46.08 32.68 -19.11
CA ALA A 282 46.26 33.77 -20.08
C ALA A 282 45.12 34.79 -19.99
N ALA A 283 43.87 34.33 -19.79
CA ALA A 283 42.71 35.20 -19.57
C ALA A 283 42.79 35.99 -18.25
N LYS A 284 43.51 35.48 -17.22
CA LYS A 284 43.76 36.18 -15.95
C LYS A 284 44.95 37.14 -15.97
N GLN A 285 45.77 37.17 -17.02
CA GLN A 285 46.89 38.13 -17.17
C GLN A 285 46.48 39.43 -17.89
N GLY A 286 45.22 39.84 -17.78
CA GLY A 286 44.76 41.18 -18.15
C GLY A 286 45.08 42.19 -17.04
N SER A 287 46.17 42.94 -17.21
CA SER A 287 46.56 44.17 -16.49
C SER A 287 46.48 44.18 -14.96
N VAL A 288 47.57 43.79 -14.30
CA VAL A 288 47.92 44.43 -13.02
C VAL A 288 48.50 45.79 -13.38
N THR A 289 47.72 46.86 -13.23
CA THR A 289 48.28 48.20 -13.11
C THR A 289 49.12 48.23 -11.85
N GLN A 290 50.41 48.51 -12.00
CA GLN A 290 51.27 48.87 -10.90
C GLN A 290 50.69 50.14 -10.27
N ALA A 291 50.01 50.01 -9.14
CA ALA A 291 49.59 51.16 -8.36
C ALA A 291 50.85 51.94 -7.96
N ALA A 292 50.83 53.24 -8.24
CA ALA A 292 51.88 54.16 -7.83
C ALA A 292 52.20 53.98 -6.34
N SER A 293 53.48 54.05 -6.03
CA SER A 293 54.06 54.08 -4.69
C SER A 293 53.17 54.80 -3.67
N PHE A 294 52.60 54.04 -2.73
CA PHE A 294 52.13 54.61 -1.48
C PHE A 294 53.36 54.94 -0.61
N PRO A 295 53.38 56.08 0.10
CA PRO A 295 54.49 56.39 0.99
C PRO A 295 54.55 55.30 2.08
N VAL A 296 55.68 54.61 2.13
CA VAL A 296 56.07 53.77 3.27
C VAL A 296 56.07 54.67 4.49
N ARG A 297 55.10 54.47 5.38
CA ARG A 297 55.19 55.00 6.73
C ARG A 297 56.10 54.05 7.48
N GLU A 298 57.27 54.53 7.86
CA GLU A 298 58.22 53.78 8.67
C GLU A 298 57.52 53.18 9.88
N THR A 299 57.67 51.87 9.99
CA THR A 299 57.37 51.05 11.15
C THR A 299 58.13 51.61 12.35
N ILE A 300 57.41 52.12 13.34
CA ILE A 300 57.89 52.07 14.71
C ILE A 300 57.50 50.67 15.18
N GLU A 301 58.50 49.80 15.36
CA GLU A 301 58.36 48.54 16.09
C GLU A 301 57.88 48.83 17.53
N PRO A 302 56.82 48.19 18.02
CA PRO A 302 56.71 47.83 19.40
C PRO A 302 57.06 46.34 19.54
N ASP A 303 58.23 46.15 20.13
CA ASP A 303 58.65 45.08 21.03
C ASP A 303 57.72 43.86 21.18
N ILE A 304 58.28 42.70 20.88
CA ILE A 304 57.66 41.39 21.05
C ILE A 304 57.73 41.05 22.53
N THR A 305 56.74 41.48 23.32
CA THR A 305 56.53 40.89 24.65
C THR A 305 55.69 39.64 24.51
N GLU A 306 56.35 38.48 24.64
CA GLU A 306 55.72 37.20 24.94
C GLU A 306 54.67 37.37 26.04
N THR A 307 53.40 37.14 25.70
CA THR A 307 52.33 37.06 26.69
C THR A 307 51.50 35.81 26.44
N ASN A 308 51.94 34.75 27.13
CA ASN A 308 51.17 33.72 27.79
C ASN A 308 49.84 33.26 27.14
N ASP A 309 49.89 32.05 26.57
CA ASP A 309 48.73 31.26 26.17
C ASP A 309 47.71 31.11 27.32
N GLN A 310 46.56 31.77 27.17
CA GLN A 310 45.29 31.30 27.71
C GLN A 310 44.26 31.23 26.58
N PRO A 311 43.34 30.25 26.58
CA PRO A 311 42.33 30.14 25.54
C PRO A 311 41.37 31.32 25.67
N ALA A 312 41.44 32.26 24.72
CA ALA A 312 40.48 33.33 24.62
C ALA A 312 39.07 32.73 24.43
N GLU A 313 38.16 33.00 25.37
CA GLU A 313 36.74 32.77 25.19
C GLU A 313 36.30 33.43 23.87
N LYS A 314 35.72 32.63 22.96
CA LYS A 314 35.22 33.14 21.68
C LYS A 314 34.16 34.22 21.98
N PRO A 315 34.34 35.46 21.51
CA PRO A 315 33.33 36.50 21.73
C PRO A 315 32.02 36.07 21.07
N VAL A 316 30.95 36.04 21.86
CA VAL A 316 29.59 35.79 21.36
C VAL A 316 29.13 37.08 20.67
N TYR A 317 29.23 37.10 19.34
CA TYR A 317 28.77 38.22 18.54
C TYR A 317 27.23 38.23 18.45
N PRO A 318 26.56 39.33 18.80
CA PRO A 318 25.13 39.48 18.56
C PRO A 318 24.80 39.28 17.08
N VAL A 319 23.70 38.59 16.79
CA VAL A 319 23.28 38.25 15.42
C VAL A 319 23.13 39.49 14.54
N GLN A 320 22.71 40.61 15.13
CA GLN A 320 22.56 41.90 14.46
C GLN A 320 23.90 42.47 13.96
N THR A 321 24.99 42.25 14.71
CA THR A 321 26.34 42.67 14.31
C THR A 321 26.81 41.86 13.11
N ILE A 322 26.54 40.54 13.11
CA ILE A 322 26.90 39.66 12.00
C ILE A 322 26.11 40.01 10.74
N LEU A 323 24.81 40.31 10.86
CA LEU A 323 24.00 40.76 9.72
C LEU A 323 24.55 42.05 9.11
N HIS A 324 24.88 43.04 9.95
CA HIS A 324 25.46 44.30 9.49
C HIS A 324 26.83 44.13 8.82
N ASP A 325 27.69 43.27 9.39
CA ASP A 325 29.00 42.98 8.82
C ASP A 325 28.88 42.25 7.47
N LEU A 326 27.91 41.34 7.32
CA LEU A 326 27.62 40.65 6.06
C LEU A 326 27.13 41.63 4.98
N GLU A 327 26.24 42.55 5.33
CA GLU A 327 25.73 43.58 4.42
C GLU A 327 26.86 44.50 3.95
N LYS A 328 27.63 45.05 4.88
CA LYS A 328 28.78 45.92 4.59
C LYS A 328 29.86 45.23 3.75
N THR A 329 30.12 43.95 4.02
CA THR A 329 31.08 43.16 3.26
C THR A 329 30.59 42.94 1.83
N THR A 330 29.30 42.63 1.67
CA THR A 330 28.67 42.42 0.36
C THR A 330 28.70 43.68 -0.50
N ASP A 331 28.45 44.85 0.10
CA ASP A 331 28.53 46.16 -0.56
C ASP A 331 29.97 46.54 -0.95
N THR A 332 30.95 46.21 -0.11
CA THR A 332 32.36 46.56 -0.38
C THR A 332 32.93 45.75 -1.55
N ILE A 333 32.42 44.53 -1.78
CA ILE A 333 32.93 43.63 -2.82
C ILE A 333 32.01 43.54 -4.05
N SER A 334 30.89 44.27 -4.07
CA SER A 334 29.86 44.18 -5.13
C SER A 334 30.41 44.51 -6.53
N ASP A 335 31.35 45.46 -6.58
CA ASP A 335 31.87 46.02 -7.82
C ASP A 335 33.14 45.30 -8.31
N LEU A 336 33.61 44.30 -7.56
CA LEU A 336 34.82 43.54 -7.90
C LEU A 336 34.48 42.35 -8.82
N PRO A 337 35.06 42.29 -10.05
CA PRO A 337 34.83 41.17 -10.95
C PRO A 337 35.39 39.87 -10.37
N GLY A 338 34.58 38.80 -10.40
CA GLY A 338 34.94 37.47 -9.91
C GLY A 338 34.33 37.06 -8.56
N PHE A 339 33.63 37.97 -7.87
CA PHE A 339 33.05 37.71 -6.53
C PHE A 339 31.55 37.39 -6.52
N ARG A 340 30.90 37.30 -7.69
CA ARG A 340 29.43 37.10 -7.79
C ARG A 340 28.91 35.90 -6.98
N SER A 341 29.56 34.74 -7.09
CA SER A 341 29.16 33.54 -6.33
C SER A 341 29.26 33.74 -4.81
N ILE A 342 30.27 34.49 -4.34
CA ILE A 342 30.47 34.76 -2.91
C ILE A 342 29.44 35.78 -2.42
N ILE A 343 29.12 36.78 -3.24
CA ILE A 343 28.05 37.75 -2.99
C ILE A 343 26.70 37.04 -2.84
N ASP A 344 26.39 36.11 -3.75
CA ASP A 344 25.13 35.35 -3.70
C ASP A 344 25.07 34.44 -2.46
N ASP A 345 26.18 33.82 -2.07
CA ASP A 345 26.28 33.04 -0.83
C ASP A 345 26.12 33.88 0.44
N LEU A 346 26.75 35.05 0.49
CA LEU A 346 26.62 35.97 1.62
C LEU A 346 25.19 36.49 1.75
N LYS A 347 24.53 36.80 0.63
CA LYS A 347 23.11 37.19 0.60
C LYS A 347 22.20 36.06 1.09
N ARG A 348 22.36 34.83 0.59
CA ARG A 348 21.59 33.67 1.07
C ARG A 348 21.78 33.42 2.57
N LYS A 349 23.01 33.53 3.06
CA LYS A 349 23.32 33.39 4.49
C LYS A 349 22.72 34.53 5.31
N HIS A 350 22.80 35.76 4.83
CA HIS A 350 22.15 36.92 5.44
C HIS A 350 20.64 36.70 5.56
N ASP A 351 19.97 36.29 4.49
CA ASP A 351 18.52 36.04 4.49
C ASP A 351 18.11 34.91 5.43
N ARG A 352 18.88 33.81 5.46
CA ARG A 352 18.65 32.70 6.40
C ARG A 352 18.86 33.12 7.85
N LEU A 353 19.84 33.98 8.11
CA LEU A 353 20.16 34.48 9.45
C LEU A 353 19.14 35.52 9.94
N ASN A 354 18.56 36.29 9.02
CA ASN A 354 17.53 37.28 9.30
C ASN A 354 16.15 36.62 9.51
N ASN A 355 15.83 35.59 8.72
CA ASN A 355 14.54 34.87 8.77
C ASN A 355 14.60 33.56 9.57
N ARG A 356 15.39 33.51 10.65
CA ARG A 356 15.56 32.27 11.43
C ARG A 356 14.22 31.78 11.96
N THR A 357 13.82 30.60 11.52
CA THR A 357 12.68 29.86 12.07
C THR A 357 13.22 28.89 13.11
N TYR A 358 12.73 28.94 14.35
CA TYR A 358 13.09 27.98 15.39
C TYR A 358 11.96 26.96 15.54
N THR A 359 12.28 25.69 15.29
CA THR A 359 11.34 24.59 15.54
C THR A 359 11.52 24.08 16.95
N ILE A 360 10.47 24.17 17.77
CA ILE A 360 10.46 23.63 19.14
C ILE A 360 9.50 22.44 19.16
N ALA A 361 10.02 21.25 19.46
CA ALA A 361 9.22 20.04 19.62
C ALA A 361 8.98 19.74 21.11
N LEU A 362 7.71 19.63 21.51
CA LEU A 362 7.29 19.37 22.90
C LEU A 362 6.78 17.94 23.05
N PHE A 363 7.55 17.08 23.75
CA PHE A 363 7.20 15.68 23.99
C PHE A 363 6.78 15.43 25.45
N GLY A 364 5.90 14.45 25.69
CA GLY A 364 5.49 14.06 27.04
C GLY A 364 4.16 13.31 27.10
N ALA A 365 3.90 12.62 28.23
CA ALA A 365 2.70 11.81 28.44
C ALA A 365 1.38 12.60 28.34
N PHE A 366 0.26 11.91 28.11
CA PHE A 366 -1.07 12.52 28.08
C PHE A 366 -1.33 13.28 29.41
N SER A 367 -1.83 14.50 29.33
CA SER A 367 -2.10 15.37 30.50
C SER A 367 -0.87 15.95 31.23
N ALA A 368 0.36 15.82 30.71
CA ALA A 368 1.56 16.43 31.30
C ALA A 368 1.66 17.97 31.14
N GLY A 369 0.62 18.64 30.65
CA GLY A 369 0.58 20.11 30.54
C GLY A 369 1.24 20.73 29.30
N LYS A 370 1.56 19.94 28.26
CA LYS A 370 2.25 20.41 27.03
C LYS A 370 1.56 21.62 26.37
N SER A 371 0.24 21.55 26.16
CA SER A 371 -0.53 22.66 25.55
C SER A 371 -0.55 23.91 26.43
N SER A 372 -0.52 23.74 27.76
CA SER A 372 -0.43 24.85 28.71
C SER A 372 0.96 25.51 28.69
N LEU A 373 2.03 24.71 28.60
CA LEU A 373 3.40 25.22 28.47
C LEU A 373 3.60 25.97 27.13
N ALA A 374 3.05 25.43 26.04
CA ALA A 374 3.10 26.09 24.74
C ALA A 374 2.38 27.45 24.77
N ASN A 375 1.15 27.53 25.31
CA ASN A 375 0.45 28.80 25.47
C ASN A 375 1.21 29.81 26.35
N ALA A 376 1.88 29.34 27.41
CA ALA A 376 2.68 30.20 28.29
C ALA A 376 3.94 30.74 27.60
N LEU A 377 4.61 29.94 26.77
CA LEU A 377 5.76 30.36 25.96
C LEU A 377 5.37 31.35 24.87
N ILE A 378 4.19 31.19 24.28
CA ILE A 378 3.68 32.05 23.22
C ILE A 378 3.09 33.36 23.79
N GLY A 379 2.59 33.31 25.04
CA GLY A 379 1.90 34.43 25.68
C GLY A 379 0.43 34.56 25.27
N GLU A 380 -0.08 33.63 24.46
CA GLU A 380 -1.46 33.61 23.96
C GLU A 380 -2.10 32.22 24.14
N HIS A 381 -3.43 32.20 24.37
CA HIS A 381 -4.19 30.96 24.54
C HIS A 381 -4.62 30.38 23.18
N ILE A 382 -3.66 29.84 22.42
CA ILE A 382 -3.89 29.30 21.08
C ILE A 382 -4.34 27.84 21.13
N PHE A 383 -3.80 27.05 22.06
CA PHE A 383 -4.08 25.62 22.16
C PHE A 383 -5.13 25.30 23.23
N ALA A 384 -6.10 24.44 22.88
CA ALA A 384 -7.13 24.00 23.82
C ALA A 384 -6.51 23.22 25.00
N ILE A 385 -6.91 23.60 26.21
CA ILE A 385 -6.45 22.97 27.46
C ILE A 385 -7.57 22.02 27.93
N GLY A 386 -7.40 20.71 27.72
CA GLY A 386 -8.35 19.70 28.18
C GLY A 386 -8.05 18.30 27.62
N ALA A 387 -8.03 17.29 28.49
CA ALA A 387 -7.79 15.91 28.08
C ALA A 387 -9.05 15.30 27.45
N LYS A 388 -9.02 15.04 26.14
CA LYS A 388 -9.93 14.08 25.50
C LYS A 388 -9.13 12.81 25.18
N PRO A 389 -9.43 11.64 25.75
CA PRO A 389 -8.47 10.52 25.85
C PRO A 389 -8.16 9.75 24.56
N THR A 390 -8.70 10.12 23.41
CA THR A 390 -8.75 9.22 22.24
C THR A 390 -8.33 9.85 20.90
N THR A 391 -7.49 10.89 20.88
CA THR A 391 -6.96 11.37 19.59
C THR A 391 -5.58 11.99 19.77
N ALA A 392 -4.53 11.28 19.34
CA ALA A 392 -3.19 11.86 19.19
C ALA A 392 -3.15 12.59 17.85
N VAL A 393 -3.19 13.92 17.89
CA VAL A 393 -3.03 14.78 16.71
C VAL A 393 -1.73 15.55 16.88
N THR A 394 -0.80 15.40 15.94
CA THR A 394 0.39 16.26 15.86
C THR A 394 -0.05 17.65 15.42
N LEU A 395 0.22 18.65 16.25
CA LEU A 395 -0.18 20.02 15.98
C LEU A 395 1.06 20.85 15.64
N ILE A 396 1.07 21.45 14.45
CA ILE A 396 2.14 22.32 13.98
C ILE A 396 1.60 23.75 14.00
N ALA A 397 2.26 24.63 14.76
CA ALA A 397 1.93 26.05 14.81
C ALA A 397 3.11 26.87 14.28
N PHE A 398 2.83 27.73 13.30
CA PHE A 398 3.80 28.68 12.77
C PHE A 398 3.62 30.01 13.48
N ILE A 399 4.64 30.44 14.21
CA ILE A 399 4.68 31.73 14.88
C ILE A 399 5.71 32.57 14.14
N ARG A 400 5.28 33.73 13.66
CA ARG A 400 6.08 34.61 12.82
C ARG A 400 6.68 35.75 13.62
#